data_AF-A0A4Y8Q0J7-F1
#
_entry.id   AF-A0A4Y8Q0J7-F1
#
_cell.length_a   1.000
_cell.length_b   1.000
_cell.length_c   1.000
_cell.angle_alpha   90.00
_cell.angle_beta   90.00
_cell.angle_gamma   90.00
#
_symmetry.space_group_name_H-M   'P 1'
#
loop_
_entity.id
_entity.type
_entity.pdbx_description
1 polymer ?
#
loop_
_entity_poly.entity_id
_entity_poly.type
_entity_poly.pdbx_seq_one_letter_code
_entity_poly.pdbx_strand_id
1 'polypeptide(L)'
;MFKSFAHRTIGITAAVTIAMSGTTAISAFAATNEMDAASFTKLFVGKEYTPYAETPAEGFDASGFIYYVFQSFDYQVPRTLADQYKMNKPPVSDLNALQPGDVLFFGSGKKPTYAGIYVGEGNMVMASKSRDQVVTRKVSDYKKSFIGGRRVLNADDLYSAQLILTARQYLGVPYLFGAKYGQTKTMDCSSFVKTVFHEMGIELPRVSRDQAKQGKAVSKKDLTVGDLVFFTTKESGSKIGHVGIYVGNGMMIHTYGEGGVKYSSINSDWWSSHYVTARRVIS
;
A
#
# COMPACT_ATOMS: atom_id res chain seq x y z
N MET A 1 55.29 -7.36 -27.03
CA MET A 1 54.68 -6.08 -27.46
C MET A 1 53.19 -6.15 -27.23
N PHE A 2 52.68 -5.29 -26.35
CA PHE A 2 51.31 -5.22 -25.87
C PHE A 2 50.34 -4.60 -26.90
N LYS A 3 49.14 -5.18 -27.05
CA LYS A 3 47.88 -4.52 -27.50
C LYS A 3 46.75 -5.28 -26.77
N SER A 4 46.24 -4.84 -25.61
CA SER A 4 45.36 -3.70 -25.30
C SER A 4 43.92 -3.82 -25.82
N PHE A 5 43.00 -4.08 -24.86
CA PHE A 5 41.63 -3.54 -24.65
C PHE A 5 40.56 -3.69 -25.77
N ALA A 6 39.25 -3.88 -25.53
CA ALA A 6 38.40 -3.74 -24.34
C ALA A 6 37.11 -4.59 -24.50
N HIS A 7 36.52 -5.01 -23.38
CA HIS A 7 35.14 -5.50 -23.29
C HIS A 7 34.13 -4.35 -23.50
N ARG A 8 33.08 -4.59 -24.27
CA ARG A 8 31.93 -3.70 -24.41
C ARG A 8 30.97 -3.89 -23.22
N THR A 9 30.92 -2.91 -22.33
CA THR A 9 29.83 -2.73 -21.37
C THR A 9 28.81 -1.79 -22.01
N ILE A 10 27.57 -2.25 -22.21
CA ILE A 10 26.46 -1.40 -22.62
C ILE A 10 25.82 -0.87 -21.33
N GLY A 11 26.05 0.41 -21.05
CA GLY A 11 25.33 1.14 -20.01
C GLY A 11 23.95 1.56 -20.51
N ILE A 12 22.92 1.32 -19.69
CA ILE A 12 21.62 1.97 -19.85
C ILE A 12 21.43 2.86 -18.61
N THR A 13 21.68 4.15 -18.80
CA THR A 13 21.30 5.21 -17.87
C THR A 13 20.02 5.83 -18.41
N ALA A 14 18.93 5.76 -17.65
CA ALA A 14 17.74 6.56 -17.88
C ALA A 14 17.30 7.18 -16.54
N ALA A 15 17.85 8.34 -16.23
CA ALA A 15 17.36 9.20 -15.16
C ALA A 15 16.33 10.16 -15.77
N VAL A 16 15.05 9.92 -15.50
CA VAL A 16 13.99 10.88 -15.84
C VAL A 16 14.03 12.00 -14.80
N THR A 17 14.39 13.21 -15.25
CA THR A 17 14.32 14.43 -14.45
C THR A 17 13.02 15.15 -14.79
N ILE A 18 12.09 15.23 -13.83
CA ILE A 18 10.93 16.13 -13.93
C ILE A 18 11.26 17.38 -13.13
N ALA A 19 11.44 18.50 -13.83
CA ALA A 19 11.52 19.82 -13.22
C ALA A 19 10.10 20.31 -12.94
N MET A 20 9.81 20.67 -11.68
CA MET A 20 8.61 21.42 -11.32
C MET A 20 8.99 22.84 -10.95
N SER A 21 8.56 23.79 -11.77
CA SER A 21 8.53 25.22 -11.49
C SER A 21 7.07 25.67 -11.42
N GLY A 22 6.74 26.52 -10.43
CA GLY A 22 5.50 27.28 -10.43
C GLY A 22 4.61 27.08 -9.19
N THR A 23 4.91 27.85 -8.15
CA THR A 23 3.99 28.21 -7.07
C THR A 23 2.80 29.01 -7.61
N THR A 24 1.64 28.37 -7.75
CA THR A 24 0.26 28.91 -7.61
C THR A 24 -0.75 27.83 -8.01
N ALA A 25 -0.95 26.81 -7.17
CA ALA A 25 -2.10 25.87 -7.27
C ALA A 25 -2.28 24.99 -6.00
N ILE A 26 -1.82 25.44 -4.83
CA ILE A 26 -1.83 24.58 -3.61
C ILE A 26 -3.25 24.42 -3.02
N SER A 27 -4.26 25.15 -3.51
CA SER A 27 -5.61 25.18 -2.90
C SER A 27 -6.73 24.43 -3.65
N ALA A 28 -6.43 23.58 -4.63
CA ALA A 28 -7.48 22.79 -5.30
C ALA A 28 -7.13 21.31 -5.56
N PHE A 29 -5.88 20.89 -5.30
CA PHE A 29 -5.46 19.49 -5.47
C PHE A 29 -5.63 18.61 -4.22
N ALA A 30 -6.04 19.19 -3.09
CA ALA A 30 -6.22 18.48 -1.81
C ALA A 30 -7.58 17.75 -1.69
N ALA A 31 -8.37 17.64 -2.76
CA ALA A 31 -9.77 17.18 -2.67
C ALA A 31 -10.18 16.03 -3.62
N THR A 32 -9.28 15.39 -4.38
CA THR A 32 -9.71 14.33 -5.34
C THR A 32 -8.81 13.08 -5.44
N ASN A 33 -7.89 12.83 -4.52
CA ASN A 33 -7.05 11.63 -4.58
C ASN A 33 -7.53 10.55 -3.59
N GLU A 34 -8.64 9.88 -3.93
CA GLU A 34 -9.04 8.63 -3.28
C GLU A 34 -8.19 7.47 -3.86
N MET A 35 -7.04 7.21 -3.24
CA MET A 35 -6.14 6.10 -3.57
C MET A 35 -6.25 5.07 -2.42
N ASP A 36 -7.35 4.34 -2.37
CA ASP A 36 -7.59 3.23 -1.44
C ASP A 36 -7.05 1.88 -2.01
N ALA A 37 -7.45 0.73 -1.46
CA ALA A 37 -7.04 -0.59 -1.97
C ALA A 37 -7.23 -0.76 -3.48
N ALA A 38 -8.12 0.02 -4.08
CA ALA A 38 -8.37 0.06 -5.51
C ALA A 38 -7.27 0.72 -6.35
N SER A 39 -6.29 1.35 -5.71
CA SER A 39 -5.06 1.77 -6.36
C SER A 39 -3.90 0.81 -6.13
N PHE A 40 -3.93 0.01 -5.06
CA PHE A 40 -3.06 -1.15 -4.91
C PHE A 40 -3.34 -2.18 -6.01
N THR A 41 -4.62 -2.39 -6.35
CA THR A 41 -5.02 -3.27 -7.45
C THR A 41 -4.40 -2.88 -8.78
N LYS A 42 -4.16 -1.57 -9.03
CA LYS A 42 -3.57 -1.08 -10.28
C LYS A 42 -2.12 -1.54 -10.48
N LEU A 43 -1.38 -1.83 -9.40
CA LEU A 43 -0.01 -2.39 -9.48
C LEU A 43 0.05 -3.76 -10.14
N PHE A 44 -1.07 -4.48 -10.15
CA PHE A 44 -1.15 -5.82 -10.71
C PHE A 44 -1.73 -5.84 -12.11
N VAL A 45 -2.16 -4.71 -12.68
CA VAL A 45 -2.63 -4.68 -14.07
C VAL A 45 -1.54 -5.20 -15.00
N GLY A 46 -1.90 -6.19 -15.82
CA GLY A 46 -0.97 -6.92 -16.69
C GLY A 46 -0.39 -8.20 -16.07
N LYS A 47 -0.59 -8.46 -14.76
CA LYS A 47 -0.22 -9.75 -14.17
C LYS A 47 -1.07 -10.88 -14.72
N GLU A 48 -0.45 -12.04 -14.94
CA GLU A 48 -1.09 -13.19 -15.59
C GLU A 48 -2.31 -13.69 -14.82
N TYR A 49 -3.31 -14.15 -15.57
CA TYR A 49 -4.39 -14.95 -15.02
C TYR A 49 -3.93 -16.40 -14.92
N THR A 50 -3.91 -16.95 -13.70
CA THR A 50 -3.51 -18.34 -13.45
C THR A 50 -4.57 -19.01 -12.58
N PRO A 51 -5.22 -20.10 -13.03
CA PRO A 51 -6.20 -20.82 -12.22
C PRO A 51 -5.63 -21.22 -10.85
N TYR A 52 -6.39 -20.98 -9.78
CA TYR A 52 -6.02 -21.29 -8.39
C TYR A 52 -4.86 -20.47 -7.80
N ALA A 53 -4.25 -19.57 -8.56
CA ALA A 53 -3.17 -18.71 -8.07
C ALA A 53 -3.70 -17.52 -7.26
N GLU A 54 -2.92 -17.11 -6.26
CA GLU A 54 -3.27 -16.05 -5.31
C GLU A 54 -2.10 -15.11 -5.00
N THR A 55 -1.01 -15.18 -5.76
CA THR A 55 0.21 -14.40 -5.48
C THR A 55 0.73 -13.70 -6.73
N PRO A 56 1.34 -12.51 -6.62
CA PRO A 56 1.90 -11.81 -7.79
C PRO A 56 2.99 -12.58 -8.55
N ALA A 57 3.61 -13.59 -7.91
CA ALA A 57 4.65 -14.43 -8.49
C ALA A 57 4.06 -15.53 -9.39
N GLU A 58 2.91 -16.09 -9.02
CA GLU A 58 2.22 -17.15 -9.74
C GLU A 58 1.16 -16.63 -10.71
N GLY A 59 0.75 -15.36 -10.54
CA GLY A 59 -0.42 -14.78 -11.19
C GLY A 59 -1.66 -14.90 -10.30
N PHE A 60 -2.83 -14.64 -10.87
CA PHE A 60 -4.06 -14.62 -10.09
C PHE A 60 -5.23 -15.29 -10.80
N ASP A 61 -6.05 -16.02 -10.05
CA ASP A 61 -7.47 -16.18 -10.41
C ASP A 61 -8.32 -15.04 -9.83
N ALA A 62 -9.62 -15.01 -10.15
CA ALA A 62 -10.51 -13.94 -9.73
C ALA A 62 -10.58 -13.78 -8.19
N SER A 63 -10.74 -14.88 -7.43
CA SER A 63 -10.83 -14.81 -5.98
C SER A 63 -9.46 -14.65 -5.30
N GLY A 64 -8.40 -15.16 -5.91
CA GLY A 64 -7.02 -15.07 -5.44
C GLY A 64 -6.49 -13.65 -5.54
N PHE A 65 -6.85 -12.92 -6.60
CA PHE A 65 -6.56 -11.50 -6.71
C PHE A 65 -7.18 -10.69 -5.57
N ILE A 66 -8.47 -10.90 -5.32
CA ILE A 66 -9.19 -10.26 -4.22
C ILE A 66 -8.56 -10.64 -2.88
N TYR A 67 -8.36 -11.94 -2.65
CA TYR A 67 -7.73 -12.46 -1.45
C TYR A 67 -6.41 -11.77 -1.15
N TYR A 68 -5.51 -11.72 -2.13
CA TYR A 68 -4.19 -11.10 -2.00
C TYR A 68 -4.26 -9.61 -1.69
N VAL A 69 -5.11 -8.88 -2.42
CA VAL A 69 -5.27 -7.43 -2.23
C VAL A 69 -5.69 -7.14 -0.81
N PHE A 70 -6.71 -7.81 -0.30
CA PHE A 70 -7.23 -7.57 1.04
C PHE A 70 -6.32 -8.11 2.15
N GLN A 71 -5.69 -9.27 1.97
CA GLN A 71 -4.68 -9.76 2.91
C GLN A 71 -3.47 -8.84 3.04
N SER A 72 -3.10 -8.13 1.96
CA SER A 72 -2.00 -7.16 2.00
C SER A 72 -2.27 -5.99 2.97
N PHE A 73 -3.53 -5.80 3.36
CA PHE A 73 -3.97 -4.84 4.37
C PHE A 73 -4.54 -5.52 5.64
N ASP A 74 -4.24 -6.80 5.86
CA ASP A 74 -4.67 -7.59 7.03
C ASP A 74 -6.19 -7.85 7.11
N TYR A 75 -6.91 -7.78 5.98
CA TYR A 75 -8.31 -8.19 5.91
C TYR A 75 -8.42 -9.66 5.54
N GLN A 76 -9.09 -10.41 6.42
CA GLN A 76 -9.45 -11.79 6.20
C GLN A 76 -10.61 -11.87 5.20
N VAL A 77 -10.27 -12.22 3.96
CA VAL A 77 -11.25 -12.47 2.89
C VAL A 77 -11.18 -13.96 2.55
N PRO A 78 -12.32 -14.67 2.39
CA PRO A 78 -12.30 -16.08 2.02
C PRO A 78 -11.59 -16.34 0.69
N ARG A 79 -11.04 -17.53 0.47
CA ARG A 79 -10.29 -17.84 -0.77
C ARG A 79 -11.17 -18.08 -2.00
N THR A 80 -12.44 -18.44 -1.82
CA THR A 80 -13.37 -18.76 -2.92
C THR A 80 -14.33 -17.62 -3.21
N LEU A 81 -14.68 -17.40 -4.49
CA LEU A 81 -15.69 -16.38 -4.87
C LEU A 81 -17.03 -16.61 -4.17
N ALA A 82 -17.43 -17.87 -3.97
CA ALA A 82 -18.70 -18.21 -3.34
C ALA A 82 -18.75 -17.76 -1.88
N ASP A 83 -17.65 -17.93 -1.14
CA ASP A 83 -17.56 -17.52 0.26
C ASP A 83 -17.32 -16.02 0.39
N GLN A 84 -16.52 -15.43 -0.50
CA GLN A 84 -16.36 -13.97 -0.60
C GLN A 84 -17.71 -13.29 -0.84
N TYR A 85 -18.56 -13.84 -1.71
CA TYR A 85 -19.90 -13.31 -1.93
C TYR A 85 -20.81 -13.46 -0.70
N LYS A 86 -20.58 -14.45 0.16
CA LYS A 86 -21.38 -14.68 1.38
C LYS A 86 -20.79 -14.05 2.64
N MET A 87 -19.63 -13.39 2.54
CA MET A 87 -18.96 -12.84 3.72
C MET A 87 -19.83 -11.82 4.44
N ASN A 88 -19.70 -11.80 5.77
CA ASN A 88 -20.42 -10.89 6.65
C ASN A 88 -19.84 -9.48 6.59
N LYS A 89 -20.05 -8.82 5.45
CA LYS A 89 -19.68 -7.44 5.16
C LYS A 89 -20.90 -6.70 4.58
N PRO A 90 -20.99 -5.37 4.75
CA PRO A 90 -22.13 -4.61 4.22
C PRO A 90 -22.36 -4.91 2.73
N PRO A 91 -23.60 -5.28 2.33
CA PRO A 91 -23.90 -5.56 0.95
C PRO A 91 -23.99 -4.25 0.15
N VAL A 92 -23.53 -4.30 -1.09
CA VAL A 92 -23.64 -3.19 -2.05
C VAL A 92 -24.49 -3.66 -3.22
N SER A 93 -25.74 -3.20 -3.30
CA SER A 93 -26.69 -3.61 -4.34
C SER A 93 -26.88 -2.58 -5.45
N ASP A 94 -26.51 -1.32 -5.20
CA ASP A 94 -26.63 -0.22 -6.16
C ASP A 94 -25.25 0.16 -6.72
N LEU A 95 -25.12 0.14 -8.05
CA LEU A 95 -23.91 0.55 -8.75
C LEU A 95 -23.64 2.06 -8.67
N ASN A 96 -24.62 2.86 -8.26
CA ASN A 96 -24.41 4.29 -8.01
C ASN A 96 -23.87 4.56 -6.59
N ALA A 97 -23.93 3.57 -5.70
CA ALA A 97 -23.47 3.68 -4.32
C ALA A 97 -22.08 3.05 -4.11
N LEU A 98 -21.35 2.76 -5.20
CA LEU A 98 -20.04 2.13 -5.14
C LEU A 98 -19.01 3.08 -4.52
N GLN A 99 -18.20 2.53 -3.63
CA GLN A 99 -17.02 3.17 -3.05
C GLN A 99 -15.78 2.40 -3.48
N PRO A 100 -14.68 3.07 -3.80
CA PRO A 100 -13.49 2.33 -4.22
C PRO A 100 -13.03 1.40 -3.08
N GLY A 101 -12.56 0.21 -3.48
CA GLY A 101 -12.39 -0.95 -2.60
C GLY A 101 -13.60 -1.87 -2.46
N ASP A 102 -14.80 -1.49 -2.94
CA ASP A 102 -15.94 -2.42 -2.98
C ASP A 102 -15.61 -3.64 -3.87
N VAL A 103 -15.86 -4.85 -3.36
CA VAL A 103 -15.74 -6.08 -4.15
C VAL A 103 -17.04 -6.31 -4.89
N LEU A 104 -16.99 -6.28 -6.21
CA LEU A 104 -18.13 -6.46 -7.11
C LEU A 104 -18.16 -7.90 -7.60
N PHE A 105 -19.31 -8.56 -7.45
CA PHE A 105 -19.52 -9.92 -7.90
C PHE A 105 -20.46 -9.94 -9.11
N PHE A 106 -20.10 -10.79 -10.07
CA PHE A 106 -20.86 -10.95 -11.29
C PHE A 106 -21.11 -12.42 -11.58
N GLY A 107 -22.26 -12.73 -12.16
CA GLY A 107 -22.68 -14.09 -12.47
C GLY A 107 -24.15 -14.16 -12.78
N SER A 108 -24.80 -15.24 -12.36
CA SER A 108 -26.23 -15.46 -12.54
C SER A 108 -26.86 -15.99 -11.26
N GLY A 109 -28.04 -15.46 -10.90
CA GLY A 109 -28.69 -15.74 -9.62
C GLY A 109 -27.78 -15.39 -8.45
N LYS A 110 -27.56 -16.34 -7.53
CA LYS A 110 -26.67 -16.19 -6.36
C LYS A 110 -25.30 -16.87 -6.55
N LYS A 111 -24.86 -17.07 -7.80
CA LYS A 111 -23.63 -17.79 -8.15
C LYS A 111 -22.62 -16.84 -8.82
N PRO A 112 -21.62 -16.33 -8.09
CA PRO A 112 -20.56 -15.52 -8.69
C PRO A 112 -19.66 -16.38 -9.58
N THR A 113 -19.32 -15.87 -10.76
CA THR A 113 -18.41 -16.52 -11.71
C THR A 113 -17.16 -15.68 -12.00
N TYR A 114 -17.23 -14.37 -11.77
CA TYR A 114 -16.09 -13.47 -11.75
C TYR A 114 -16.35 -12.31 -10.80
N ALA A 115 -15.29 -11.65 -10.38
CA ALA A 115 -15.37 -10.51 -9.47
C ALA A 115 -14.25 -9.52 -9.77
N GLY A 116 -14.43 -8.28 -9.33
CA GLY A 116 -13.46 -7.21 -9.44
C GLY A 116 -13.56 -6.27 -8.25
N ILE A 117 -12.52 -5.47 -8.05
CA ILE A 117 -12.49 -4.44 -7.01
C ILE A 117 -12.76 -3.11 -7.70
N TYR A 118 -13.78 -2.38 -7.25
CA TYR A 118 -14.12 -1.07 -7.79
C TYR A 118 -13.01 -0.06 -7.49
N VAL A 119 -12.58 0.71 -8.50
CA VAL A 119 -11.44 1.64 -8.42
C VAL A 119 -11.79 3.11 -8.65
N GLY A 120 -13.08 3.44 -8.55
CA GLY A 120 -13.58 4.79 -8.80
C GLY A 120 -13.87 5.03 -10.28
N GLU A 121 -14.55 6.15 -10.56
CA GLU A 121 -14.86 6.62 -11.91
C GLU A 121 -15.54 5.57 -12.81
N GLY A 122 -16.36 4.68 -12.23
CA GLY A 122 -17.04 3.62 -12.98
C GLY A 122 -16.13 2.46 -13.40
N ASN A 123 -14.89 2.39 -12.93
CA ASN A 123 -13.92 1.36 -13.28
C ASN A 123 -13.74 0.33 -12.16
N MET A 124 -13.34 -0.88 -12.53
CA MET A 124 -12.89 -1.93 -11.61
C MET A 124 -11.63 -2.60 -12.15
N VAL A 125 -10.85 -3.19 -11.25
CA VAL A 125 -9.72 -4.06 -11.60
C VAL A 125 -10.09 -5.50 -11.26
N MET A 126 -9.83 -6.41 -12.20
CA MET A 126 -10.15 -7.84 -12.06
C MET A 126 -9.10 -8.72 -12.73
N ALA A 127 -8.83 -9.90 -12.15
CA ALA A 127 -8.15 -10.98 -12.86
C ALA A 127 -9.12 -11.62 -13.86
N SER A 128 -8.83 -11.49 -15.16
CA SER A 128 -9.75 -11.87 -16.22
C SER A 128 -9.23 -13.06 -17.01
N LYS A 129 -9.92 -14.21 -16.87
CA LYS A 129 -9.62 -15.42 -17.64
C LYS A 129 -9.66 -15.19 -19.16
N SER A 130 -10.62 -14.41 -19.65
CA SER A 130 -10.74 -14.14 -21.10
C SER A 130 -9.66 -13.21 -21.66
N ARG A 131 -8.84 -12.61 -20.80
CA ARG A 131 -7.76 -11.70 -21.18
C ARG A 131 -6.40 -12.22 -20.76
N ASP A 132 -6.37 -13.41 -20.14
CA ASP A 132 -5.18 -14.04 -19.56
C ASP A 132 -4.38 -13.12 -18.62
N GLN A 133 -5.02 -12.09 -18.04
CA GLN A 133 -4.35 -11.12 -17.18
C GLN A 133 -5.32 -10.34 -16.28
N VAL A 134 -4.76 -9.63 -15.31
CA VAL A 134 -5.41 -8.59 -14.53
C VAL A 134 -5.60 -7.35 -15.40
N VAL A 135 -6.83 -6.86 -15.46
CA VAL A 135 -7.24 -5.76 -16.34
C VAL A 135 -8.07 -4.72 -15.59
N THR A 136 -8.01 -3.48 -16.08
CA THR A 136 -9.02 -2.47 -15.76
C THR A 136 -10.20 -2.58 -16.72
N ARG A 137 -11.42 -2.51 -16.21
CA ARG A 137 -12.67 -2.62 -16.96
C ARG A 137 -13.71 -1.64 -16.44
N LYS A 138 -14.62 -1.21 -17.32
CA LYS A 138 -15.78 -0.42 -16.90
C LYS A 138 -16.81 -1.34 -16.26
N VAL A 139 -17.31 -0.96 -15.10
CA VAL A 139 -18.37 -1.69 -14.39
C VAL A 139 -19.64 -1.76 -15.24
N SER A 140 -19.93 -0.71 -16.02
CA SER A 140 -21.07 -0.63 -16.93
C SER A 140 -21.14 -1.78 -17.92
N ASP A 141 -20.00 -2.28 -18.38
CA ASP A 141 -19.91 -3.35 -19.39
C ASP A 141 -20.44 -4.69 -18.83
N TYR A 142 -20.48 -4.83 -17.50
CA TYR A 142 -20.88 -6.03 -16.78
C TYR A 142 -22.18 -5.85 -15.99
N LYS A 143 -22.91 -4.74 -16.19
CA LYS A 143 -24.11 -4.39 -15.42
C LYS A 143 -25.18 -5.49 -15.41
N LYS A 144 -25.40 -6.17 -16.55
CA LYS A 144 -26.43 -7.22 -16.68
C LYS A 144 -26.17 -8.46 -15.83
N SER A 145 -24.91 -8.71 -15.52
CA SER A 145 -24.44 -9.85 -14.74
C SER A 145 -24.06 -9.46 -13.31
N PHE A 146 -24.21 -8.19 -12.91
CA PHE A 146 -23.96 -7.78 -11.54
C PHE A 146 -24.96 -8.44 -10.60
N ILE A 147 -24.46 -9.23 -9.64
CA ILE A 147 -25.30 -9.95 -8.67
C ILE A 147 -25.18 -9.38 -7.25
N GLY A 148 -24.36 -8.35 -7.07
CA GLY A 148 -24.15 -7.65 -5.81
C GLY A 148 -22.67 -7.45 -5.49
N GLY A 149 -22.41 -6.62 -4.49
CA GLY A 149 -21.07 -6.32 -4.00
C GLY A 149 -20.96 -6.44 -2.49
N ARG A 150 -19.75 -6.32 -1.98
CA ARG A 150 -19.45 -6.26 -0.55
C ARG A 150 -18.46 -5.15 -0.27
N ARG A 151 -18.80 -4.29 0.69
CA ARG A 151 -17.92 -3.25 1.21
C ARG A 151 -16.99 -3.86 2.23
N VAL A 152 -15.78 -4.21 1.80
CA VAL A 152 -14.81 -4.90 2.67
C VAL A 152 -14.13 -3.92 3.61
N LEU A 153 -13.78 -2.75 3.07
CA LEU A 153 -13.08 -1.66 3.75
C LEU A 153 -14.09 -0.68 4.35
N ASN A 154 -13.83 -0.28 5.58
CA ASN A 154 -14.44 0.90 6.20
C ASN A 154 -13.59 2.15 5.89
N ALA A 155 -14.04 3.34 6.33
CA ALA A 155 -13.33 4.59 6.05
C ALA A 155 -11.87 4.59 6.58
N ASP A 156 -11.64 4.08 7.78
CA ASP A 156 -10.32 4.00 8.41
C ASP A 156 -9.38 3.06 7.63
N ASP A 157 -9.95 1.99 7.06
CA ASP A 157 -9.25 1.02 6.22
C ASP A 157 -8.79 1.65 4.89
N LEU A 158 -9.64 2.49 4.27
CA LEU A 158 -9.30 3.23 3.05
C LEU A 158 -8.14 4.22 3.32
N TYR A 159 -8.21 4.94 4.44
CA TYR A 159 -7.17 5.87 4.87
C TYR A 159 -5.82 5.16 5.12
N SER A 160 -5.88 4.01 5.78
CA SER A 160 -4.71 3.15 6.04
C SER A 160 -4.10 2.59 4.75
N ALA A 161 -4.94 2.19 3.79
CA ALA A 161 -4.49 1.73 2.48
C ALA A 161 -3.79 2.85 1.69
N GLN A 162 -4.37 4.06 1.68
CA GLN A 162 -3.76 5.25 1.09
C GLN A 162 -2.41 5.58 1.72
N LEU A 163 -2.32 5.53 3.05
CA LEU A 163 -1.07 5.77 3.76
C LEU A 163 0.04 4.80 3.30
N ILE A 164 -0.27 3.50 3.21
CA ILE A 164 0.69 2.50 2.70
C ILE A 164 1.08 2.80 1.25
N LEU A 165 0.12 3.12 0.39
CA LEU A 165 0.39 3.39 -1.02
C LEU A 165 1.30 4.61 -1.19
N THR A 166 1.04 5.65 -0.42
CA THR A 166 1.88 6.86 -0.34
C THR A 166 3.29 6.49 0.10
N ALA A 167 3.42 5.71 1.18
CA ALA A 167 4.71 5.22 1.67
C ALA A 167 5.48 4.40 0.62
N ARG A 168 4.78 3.60 -0.19
CA ARG A 168 5.39 2.73 -1.22
C ARG A 168 6.01 3.48 -2.38
N GLN A 169 5.56 4.69 -2.69
CA GLN A 169 6.17 5.51 -3.75
C GLN A 169 7.65 5.79 -3.50
N TYR A 170 8.07 5.68 -2.24
CA TYR A 170 9.43 5.90 -1.80
C TYR A 170 10.29 4.64 -1.72
N LEU A 171 9.76 3.45 -2.03
CA LEU A 171 10.53 2.20 -1.98
C LEU A 171 11.86 2.33 -2.74
N GLY A 172 12.95 1.94 -2.09
CA GLY A 172 14.30 2.02 -2.63
C GLY A 172 14.97 3.40 -2.53
N VAL A 173 14.27 4.47 -2.11
CA VAL A 173 14.92 5.77 -1.88
C VAL A 173 16.04 5.61 -0.84
N PRO A 174 17.29 5.99 -1.15
CA PRO A 174 18.44 5.72 -0.29
C PRO A 174 18.33 6.35 1.09
N TYR A 175 18.83 5.64 2.09
CA TYR A 175 18.92 6.14 3.45
C TYR A 175 20.06 7.16 3.58
N LEU A 176 19.80 8.30 4.22
CA LEU A 176 20.83 9.23 4.67
C LEU A 176 20.45 9.75 6.05
N PHE A 177 21.25 9.41 7.08
CA PHE A 177 21.02 9.89 8.44
C PHE A 177 20.95 11.43 8.48
N GLY A 178 19.87 11.98 9.06
CA GLY A 178 19.67 13.42 9.14
C GLY A 178 19.23 14.07 7.83
N ALA A 179 18.78 13.32 6.83
CA ALA A 179 18.30 13.85 5.54
C ALA A 179 17.33 15.02 5.76
N LYS A 180 17.50 16.12 5.02
CA LYS A 180 16.61 17.29 5.17
C LYS A 180 15.18 16.91 4.77
N TYR A 181 14.20 17.40 5.53
CA TYR A 181 12.79 17.29 5.15
C TYR A 181 12.50 18.11 3.89
N GLY A 182 11.52 17.69 3.08
CA GLY A 182 11.12 18.37 1.85
C GLY A 182 11.88 17.95 0.60
N GLN A 183 12.67 16.87 0.66
CA GLN A 183 13.29 16.27 -0.52
C GLN A 183 13.16 14.74 -0.50
N THR A 184 13.29 14.12 -1.67
CA THR A 184 13.02 12.69 -1.91
C THR A 184 14.19 11.95 -2.56
N LYS A 185 15.36 12.60 -2.70
CA LYS A 185 16.58 11.97 -3.24
C LYS A 185 17.22 11.03 -2.23
N THR A 186 17.13 11.36 -0.95
CA THR A 186 17.50 10.51 0.18
C THR A 186 16.52 10.72 1.32
N MET A 187 16.42 9.80 2.27
CA MET A 187 15.56 9.98 3.45
C MET A 187 16.20 9.36 4.70
N ASP A 188 15.85 9.88 5.87
CA ASP A 188 16.00 9.13 7.12
C ASP A 188 14.64 8.66 7.61
N CYS A 189 14.63 7.84 8.67
CA CYS A 189 13.43 7.22 9.18
C CYS A 189 12.30 8.21 9.49
N SER A 190 12.63 9.34 10.13
CA SER A 190 11.65 10.32 10.59
C SER A 190 11.25 11.34 9.52
N SER A 191 12.14 11.69 8.59
CA SER A 191 11.79 12.48 7.41
C SER A 191 10.91 11.69 6.44
N PHE A 192 11.18 10.39 6.22
CA PHE A 192 10.30 9.50 5.46
C PHE A 192 8.89 9.48 6.05
N VAL A 193 8.77 9.16 7.35
CA VAL A 193 7.46 9.14 8.03
C VAL A 193 6.78 10.51 7.96
N LYS A 194 7.52 11.60 8.20
CA LYS A 194 6.94 12.95 8.09
C LYS A 194 6.42 13.24 6.69
N THR A 195 7.17 12.91 5.64
CA THR A 195 6.77 13.12 4.24
C THR A 195 5.48 12.37 3.92
N VAL A 196 5.43 11.07 4.25
CA VAL A 196 4.26 10.23 4.00
C VAL A 196 3.02 10.78 4.71
N PHE A 197 3.14 11.15 5.99
CA PHE A 197 1.99 11.68 6.74
C PHE A 197 1.60 13.10 6.31
N HIS A 198 2.55 13.93 5.88
CA HIS A 198 2.26 15.26 5.35
C HIS A 198 1.41 15.19 4.07
N GLU A 199 1.70 14.24 3.18
CA GLU A 199 0.88 13.98 1.99
C GLU A 199 -0.54 13.49 2.32
N MET A 200 -0.71 12.91 3.51
CA MET A 200 -2.01 12.56 4.08
C MET A 200 -2.66 13.73 4.85
N GLY A 201 -2.05 14.92 4.85
CA GLY A 201 -2.54 16.09 5.59
C GLY A 201 -2.24 16.08 7.10
N ILE A 202 -1.39 15.17 7.59
CA ILE A 202 -1.00 15.07 9.01
C ILE A 202 0.42 15.63 9.20
N GLU A 203 0.52 16.68 10.01
CA GLU A 203 1.81 17.27 10.38
C GLU A 203 2.47 16.52 11.53
N LEU A 204 3.56 15.81 11.22
CA LEU A 204 4.42 15.19 12.22
C LEU A 204 5.69 16.02 12.51
N PRO A 205 6.22 15.99 13.75
CA PRO A 205 7.54 16.57 14.05
C PRO A 205 8.66 15.94 13.21
N ARG A 206 9.77 16.67 13.04
CA ARG A 206 10.92 16.20 12.24
C ARG A 206 11.62 14.97 12.83
N VAL A 207 11.63 14.81 14.16
CA VAL A 207 12.46 13.81 14.85
C VAL A 207 11.61 12.69 15.43
N SER A 208 12.07 11.44 15.30
CA SER A 208 11.36 10.22 15.75
C SER A 208 10.96 10.26 17.23
N ARG A 209 11.79 10.83 18.12
CA ARG A 209 11.45 11.00 19.54
C ARG A 209 10.23 11.87 19.80
N ASP A 210 10.02 12.88 18.97
CA ASP A 210 8.86 13.79 19.10
C ASP A 210 7.65 13.25 18.37
N GLN A 211 7.86 12.50 17.27
CA GLN A 211 6.81 11.68 16.64
C GLN A 211 6.26 10.64 17.64
N ALA A 212 7.11 10.05 18.48
CA ALA A 212 6.72 9.11 19.53
C ALA A 212 5.91 9.74 20.68
N LYS A 213 5.65 11.05 20.64
CA LYS A 213 4.75 11.76 21.58
C LYS A 213 3.42 12.17 20.93
N GLN A 214 3.27 11.95 19.62
CA GLN A 214 2.04 12.27 18.90
C GLN A 214 1.00 11.17 19.03
N GLY A 215 -0.27 11.52 18.90
CA GLY A 215 -1.37 10.58 18.86
C GLY A 215 -1.55 9.74 20.14
N LYS A 216 -2.25 8.62 20.01
CA LYS A 216 -2.58 7.71 21.11
C LYS A 216 -1.53 6.61 21.26
N ALA A 217 -1.16 6.26 22.50
CA ALA A 217 -0.32 5.08 22.77
C ALA A 217 -1.05 3.79 22.35
N VAL A 218 -0.33 2.89 21.67
CA VAL A 218 -0.85 1.57 21.25
C VAL A 218 0.06 0.48 21.79
N SER A 219 -0.56 -0.59 22.32
CA SER A 219 0.18 -1.77 22.76
C SER A 219 0.60 -2.62 21.55
N LYS A 220 1.73 -3.35 21.62
CA LYS A 220 2.25 -4.13 20.48
C LYS A 220 1.23 -5.14 19.92
N LYS A 221 0.35 -5.68 20.76
CA LYS A 221 -0.70 -6.64 20.36
C LYS A 221 -1.92 -6.00 19.69
N ASP A 222 -2.11 -4.69 19.87
CA ASP A 222 -3.26 -3.94 19.34
C ASP A 222 -2.85 -3.08 18.12
N LEU A 223 -1.68 -3.36 17.54
CA LEU A 223 -1.17 -2.70 16.36
C LEU A 223 -2.12 -2.90 15.19
N THR A 224 -2.49 -1.80 14.54
CA THR A 224 -3.21 -1.79 13.28
C THR A 224 -2.39 -1.07 12.24
N VAL A 225 -2.69 -1.34 10.97
CA VAL A 225 -2.06 -0.67 9.84
C VAL A 225 -2.05 0.84 10.04
N GLY A 226 -0.91 1.48 9.75
CA GLY A 226 -0.70 2.91 9.89
C GLY A 226 -0.18 3.37 11.25
N ASP A 227 -0.18 2.50 12.26
CA ASP A 227 0.48 2.83 13.54
C ASP A 227 1.98 3.06 13.34
N LEU A 228 2.51 4.08 14.00
CA LEU A 228 3.95 4.32 14.04
C LEU A 228 4.59 3.41 15.08
N VAL A 229 5.59 2.64 14.69
CA VAL A 229 6.36 1.75 15.57
C VAL A 229 7.75 2.34 15.80
N PHE A 230 8.19 2.37 17.07
CA PHE A 230 9.42 3.07 17.49
C PHE A 230 10.42 2.12 18.11
N PHE A 231 11.70 2.34 17.79
CA PHE A 231 12.78 1.46 18.19
C PHE A 231 13.99 2.26 18.70
N THR A 232 14.81 1.62 19.53
CA THR A 232 16.18 2.06 19.78
C THR A 232 17.09 1.71 18.60
N THR A 233 18.23 2.37 18.52
CA THR A 233 19.32 2.06 17.60
C THR A 233 20.64 2.07 18.37
N LYS A 234 21.70 1.52 17.78
CA LYS A 234 23.03 1.52 18.39
C LYS A 234 23.50 2.93 18.74
N GLU A 235 23.21 3.90 17.89
CA GLU A 235 23.60 5.31 18.01
C GLU A 235 22.76 6.07 19.05
N SER A 236 21.54 5.60 19.34
CA SER A 236 20.62 6.25 20.28
C SER A 236 20.63 5.62 21.68
N GLY A 237 21.29 4.47 21.86
CA GLY A 237 21.37 3.78 23.13
C GLY A 237 19.99 3.36 23.63
N SER A 238 19.60 3.79 24.83
CA SER A 238 18.28 3.51 25.41
C SER A 238 17.17 4.44 24.93
N LYS A 239 17.47 5.42 24.07
CA LYS A 239 16.49 6.39 23.56
C LYS A 239 15.92 5.93 22.22
N ILE A 240 14.73 6.42 21.88
CA ILE A 240 14.17 6.22 20.54
C ILE A 240 15.12 6.84 19.50
N GLY A 241 15.54 6.01 18.55
CA GLY A 241 16.40 6.36 17.43
C GLY A 241 15.80 6.06 16.06
N HIS A 242 14.76 5.22 16.01
CA HIS A 242 14.15 4.79 14.75
C HIS A 242 12.62 4.78 14.83
N VAL A 243 12.00 4.94 13.66
CA VAL A 243 10.54 4.90 13.47
C VAL A 243 10.22 4.22 12.13
N GLY A 244 9.13 3.46 12.11
CA GLY A 244 8.54 2.90 10.90
C GLY A 244 7.02 2.98 10.94
N ILE A 245 6.37 2.75 9.80
CA ILE A 245 4.91 2.67 9.68
C ILE A 245 4.55 1.19 9.67
N TYR A 246 3.72 0.74 10.59
CA TYR A 246 3.22 -0.64 10.64
C TYR A 246 2.27 -0.90 9.47
N VAL A 247 2.46 -2.02 8.77
CA VAL A 247 1.72 -2.37 7.56
C VAL A 247 0.97 -3.70 7.68
N GLY A 248 0.69 -4.14 8.91
CA GLY A 248 0.02 -5.41 9.19
C GLY A 248 0.98 -6.60 9.23
N ASN A 249 0.49 -7.76 9.66
CA ASN A 249 1.23 -9.04 9.63
C ASN A 249 2.63 -9.01 10.27
N GLY A 250 2.84 -8.20 11.31
CA GLY A 250 4.16 -8.08 11.94
C GLY A 250 5.21 -7.39 11.06
N MET A 251 4.80 -6.62 10.05
CA MET A 251 5.66 -5.93 9.11
C MET A 251 5.57 -4.40 9.28
N MET A 252 6.66 -3.71 8.97
CA MET A 252 6.70 -2.25 8.84
C MET A 252 7.35 -1.84 7.51
N ILE A 253 6.98 -0.66 7.00
CA ILE A 253 7.73 0.08 5.99
C ILE A 253 8.53 1.20 6.68
N HIS A 254 9.82 1.28 6.38
CA HIS A 254 10.74 2.21 7.02
C HIS A 254 12.01 2.39 6.16
N THR A 255 12.91 3.29 6.58
CA THR A 255 14.26 3.37 6.00
C THR A 255 15.32 3.40 7.10
N TYR A 256 16.30 2.50 7.00
CA TYR A 256 17.44 2.40 7.92
C TYR A 256 18.60 1.64 7.26
N GLY A 257 19.75 2.30 7.12
CA GLY A 257 20.96 1.70 6.54
C GLY A 257 20.79 1.32 5.06
N GLU A 258 21.46 0.24 4.66
CA GLU A 258 21.45 -0.22 3.27
C GLU A 258 20.06 -0.67 2.78
N GLY A 259 19.81 -0.51 1.48
CA GLY A 259 18.56 -0.87 0.82
C GLY A 259 17.48 0.22 0.84
N GLY A 260 17.72 1.37 1.48
CA GLY A 260 16.82 2.52 1.43
C GLY A 260 15.49 2.28 2.14
N VAL A 261 14.40 2.83 1.60
CA VAL A 261 13.04 2.54 2.07
C VAL A 261 12.66 1.11 1.70
N LYS A 262 12.28 0.30 2.69
CA LYS A 262 12.03 -1.13 2.54
C LYS A 262 11.02 -1.64 3.57
N TYR A 263 10.59 -2.88 3.37
CA TYR A 263 9.83 -3.63 4.35
C TYR A 263 10.75 -4.40 5.29
N SER A 264 10.36 -4.54 6.56
CA SER A 264 11.03 -5.40 7.53
C SER A 264 10.05 -5.94 8.54
N SER A 265 10.29 -7.15 9.04
CA SER A 265 9.49 -7.70 10.14
C SER A 265 9.88 -7.06 11.46
N ILE A 266 8.89 -6.58 12.22
CA ILE A 266 9.08 -6.07 13.59
C ILE A 266 9.35 -7.18 14.61
N ASN A 267 9.22 -8.44 14.18
CA ASN A 267 9.39 -9.63 15.00
C ASN A 267 10.73 -10.35 14.74
N SER A 268 11.56 -9.87 13.81
CA SER A 268 12.92 -10.40 13.67
C SER A 268 13.78 -10.06 14.88
N ASP A 269 14.80 -10.87 15.18
CA ASP A 269 15.59 -10.79 16.42
C ASP A 269 16.05 -9.37 16.77
N TRP A 270 16.56 -8.62 15.78
CA TRP A 270 17.02 -7.25 16.01
C TRP A 270 15.85 -6.29 16.27
N TRP A 271 14.83 -6.25 15.41
CA TRP A 271 13.70 -5.32 15.59
C TRP A 271 12.87 -5.63 16.83
N SER A 272 12.70 -6.92 17.15
CA SER A 272 11.95 -7.36 18.32
C SER A 272 12.64 -6.94 19.62
N SER A 273 13.97 -7.09 19.70
CA SER A 273 14.76 -6.69 20.87
C SER A 273 14.93 -5.17 21.05
N HIS A 274 14.70 -4.38 19.99
CA HIS A 274 14.84 -2.92 20.01
C HIS A 274 13.49 -2.19 20.05
N TYR A 275 12.36 -2.89 20.08
CA TYR A 275 11.02 -2.30 20.10
C TYR A 275 10.79 -1.52 21.40
N VAL A 276 10.33 -0.28 21.30
CA VAL A 276 10.07 0.61 22.44
C VAL A 276 8.58 0.84 22.65
N THR A 277 7.88 1.36 21.64
CA THR A 277 6.47 1.77 21.76
C THR A 277 5.81 1.91 20.38
N ALA A 278 4.50 2.14 20.36
CA ALA A 278 3.76 2.51 19.16
C ALA A 278 2.76 3.64 19.40
N ARG A 279 2.48 4.40 18.34
CA ARG A 279 1.54 5.52 18.33
C ARG A 279 0.56 5.43 17.16
N ARG A 280 -0.72 5.62 17.45
CA ARG A 280 -1.77 5.84 16.46
C ARG A 280 -2.00 7.33 16.27
N VAL A 281 -1.67 7.83 15.09
CA VAL A 281 -1.80 9.25 14.74
C VAL A 281 -2.92 9.50 13.71
N ILE A 282 -3.49 8.43 13.16
CA ILE A 282 -4.66 8.43 12.28
C ILE A 282 -5.91 8.20 13.15
N SER A 283 -7.01 8.89 12.86
CA SER A 283 -8.26 8.86 13.64
C SER A 283 -9.45 8.59 12.76
#